data_AF-A0A7Z9GDV2-F1
#
_entry.id   AF-A0A7Z9GDV2-F1
#
_cell.length_a   1.000
_cell.length_b   1.000
_cell.length_c   1.000
_cell.angle_alpha   90.00
_cell.angle_beta   90.00
_cell.angle_gamma   90.00
#
_symmetry.space_group_name_H-M   'P 1'
#
loop_
_entity.id
_entity.type
_entity.pdbx_description
1 polymer ?
#
loop_
_entity_poly.entity_id
_entity_poly.type
_entity_poly.pdbx_seq_one_letter_code
_entity_poly.pdbx_strand_id
1 'polypeptide(L)'
;MACSTTPAQDTAPSLSIEFLSNDEVSNINFKQGPFEVHAKNVAEMLEAYFADFEKAHEIVVLETFTTDSMPQYSIHARPAMFVNDMEELGAKLSKIKGVKTLFTDYHLAYIIETKGGVLDKNASYVPEFKVPVQREFEALQAATLLGMRENIQEWARTEVLPILGAFEENVADKFEGVKTIGMLTSTTDLSIKKDVLALTEGNPDYWRGVIEMSAGNQLVIASKVFMHVANGEFDYIGKYLEVISFFTDPKTIGAYYFKELQWRLDIFQAELTAQVNGGIMMHDAKRYAKSIETYQRILQDYPGSASAMWELYRSSNTLRIRYDEIDADDRTDWNVFREKILMANPFYLTDMEALTAKEEYLISRRKQITELFVKEKEFTEDFITLADISLDLEIYGFAAHLYWMLISSIPKAEYPERELIPYFLYCLDKIGDKKLIGNFEGDHDTDFTRIAEERKQLMLESSVYQMFNDTE
;
A
#
# COMPACT_ATOMS: atom_id res chain seq x y z
N MET A 1 -14.43 47.91 -47.52
CA MET A 1 -13.84 46.71 -46.90
C MET A 1 -14.85 46.21 -45.90
N ALA A 2 -15.45 45.05 -46.17
CA ALA A 2 -16.41 44.43 -45.28
C ALA A 2 -15.66 43.80 -44.10
N CYS A 3 -15.96 44.25 -42.87
CA CYS A 3 -15.71 43.43 -41.69
C CYS A 3 -16.74 42.31 -41.71
N SER A 4 -16.31 41.12 -42.12
CA SER A 4 -17.05 39.89 -41.88
C SER A 4 -17.00 39.59 -40.39
N THR A 5 -18.06 39.95 -39.67
CA THR A 5 -18.44 39.25 -38.45
C THR A 5 -18.92 37.87 -38.87
N THR A 6 -18.04 36.87 -38.82
CA THR A 6 -18.46 35.47 -38.83
C THR A 6 -19.35 35.29 -37.60
N PRO A 7 -20.62 34.86 -37.73
CA PRO A 7 -21.41 34.49 -36.56
C PRO A 7 -20.64 33.38 -35.83
N ALA A 8 -20.59 33.46 -34.49
CA ALA A 8 -20.19 32.31 -33.69
C ALA A 8 -21.07 31.14 -34.14
N GLN A 9 -20.46 30.09 -34.69
CA GLN A 9 -21.18 28.87 -35.01
C GLN A 9 -21.89 28.41 -33.73
N ASP A 10 -23.19 28.12 -33.84
CA ASP A 10 -23.93 27.35 -32.85
C ASP A 10 -23.23 26.02 -32.67
N THR A 11 -22.28 26.00 -31.75
CA THR A 11 -21.57 24.81 -31.32
C THR A 11 -22.48 24.17 -30.29
N ALA A 12 -23.02 23.00 -30.65
CA ALA A 12 -23.71 22.13 -29.71
C ALA A 12 -22.82 21.92 -28.46
N PRO A 13 -23.40 21.76 -27.27
CA PRO A 13 -22.62 21.48 -26.08
C PRO A 13 -21.77 20.22 -26.29
N SER A 14 -20.53 20.24 -25.85
CA SER A 14 -19.71 19.03 -25.73
C SER A 14 -19.92 18.43 -24.35
N LEU A 15 -19.96 17.10 -24.27
CA LEU A 15 -20.01 16.35 -23.02
C LEU A 15 -18.92 15.28 -23.03
N SER A 16 -18.11 15.23 -21.98
CA SER A 16 -17.21 14.12 -21.68
C SER A 16 -17.50 13.54 -20.30
N ILE A 17 -17.23 12.25 -20.15
CA ILE A 17 -17.34 11.54 -18.88
C ILE A 17 -15.93 11.17 -18.45
N GLU A 18 -15.54 11.58 -17.26
CA GLU A 18 -14.27 11.21 -16.64
C GLU A 18 -14.52 10.35 -15.39
N PHE A 19 -13.80 9.23 -15.32
CA PHE A 19 -13.77 8.39 -14.14
C PHE A 19 -12.80 9.02 -13.12
N LEU A 20 -13.32 9.42 -11.96
CA LEU A 20 -12.50 9.96 -10.88
C LEU A 20 -12.06 8.88 -9.90
N SER A 21 -12.80 7.77 -9.84
CA SER A 21 -12.37 6.49 -9.27
C SER A 21 -11.73 5.63 -10.36
N ASN A 22 -10.94 4.61 -9.98
CA ASN A 22 -10.39 3.64 -10.94
C ASN A 22 -11.51 2.98 -11.78
N ASP A 23 -11.32 2.88 -13.08
CA ASP A 23 -12.32 2.34 -14.02
C ASP A 23 -12.53 0.84 -13.84
N GLU A 24 -11.48 0.07 -13.53
CA GLU A 24 -11.58 -1.37 -13.29
C GLU A 24 -12.48 -1.70 -12.10
N VAL A 25 -12.49 -0.86 -11.05
CA VAL A 25 -13.34 -1.04 -9.87
C VAL A 25 -14.83 -1.09 -10.24
N SER A 26 -15.25 -0.38 -11.30
CA SER A 26 -16.64 -0.40 -11.74
C SER A 26 -17.13 -1.81 -12.12
N ASN A 27 -16.24 -2.69 -12.58
CA ASN A 27 -16.56 -4.05 -13.04
C ASN A 27 -17.07 -4.96 -11.92
N ILE A 28 -16.65 -4.68 -10.68
CA ILE A 28 -17.04 -5.46 -9.49
C ILE A 28 -17.94 -4.66 -8.55
N ASN A 29 -17.84 -3.32 -8.55
CA ASN A 29 -18.51 -2.46 -7.59
C ASN A 29 -19.96 -2.13 -8.00
N PHE A 30 -20.39 -2.56 -9.18
CA PHE A 30 -21.76 -2.45 -9.65
C PHE A 30 -22.28 -3.78 -10.19
N LYS A 31 -23.61 -3.95 -10.16
CA LYS A 31 -24.25 -4.99 -10.97
C LYS A 31 -24.12 -4.60 -12.45
N GLN A 32 -23.59 -5.50 -13.29
CA GLN A 32 -23.43 -5.27 -14.73
C GLN A 32 -24.76 -4.94 -15.42
N GLY A 33 -24.77 -3.90 -16.27
CA GLY A 33 -25.93 -3.43 -17.01
C GLY A 33 -26.58 -2.17 -16.42
N PRO A 34 -27.14 -2.21 -15.18
CA PRO A 34 -27.72 -1.03 -14.54
C PRO A 34 -26.81 0.20 -14.52
N PHE A 35 -25.51 0.03 -14.27
CA PHE A 35 -24.56 1.14 -14.24
C PHE A 35 -24.40 1.83 -15.59
N GLU A 36 -24.16 1.09 -16.68
CA GLU A 36 -24.03 1.65 -18.03
C GLU A 36 -25.32 2.35 -18.48
N VAL A 37 -26.48 1.74 -18.21
CA VAL A 37 -27.79 2.35 -18.52
C VAL A 37 -27.98 3.64 -17.72
N HIS A 38 -27.57 3.65 -16.46
CA HIS A 38 -27.65 4.84 -15.62
C HIS A 38 -26.76 5.96 -16.15
N ALA A 39 -25.47 5.69 -16.38
CA ALA A 39 -24.52 6.67 -16.88
C ALA A 39 -24.96 7.27 -18.23
N LYS A 40 -25.53 6.43 -19.11
CA LYS A 40 -26.14 6.85 -20.37
C LYS A 40 -27.33 7.80 -20.16
N ASN A 41 -28.26 7.45 -19.27
CA ASN A 41 -29.44 8.29 -19.01
C ASN A 41 -29.05 9.65 -18.42
N VAL A 42 -28.01 9.71 -17.58
CA VAL A 42 -27.46 10.96 -17.05
C VAL A 42 -26.87 11.80 -18.17
N ALA A 43 -26.04 11.20 -19.03
CA ALA A 43 -25.44 11.90 -20.18
C ALA A 43 -26.50 12.47 -21.14
N GLU A 44 -27.47 11.65 -21.56
CA GLU A 44 -28.56 12.09 -22.44
C GLU A 44 -29.41 13.21 -21.83
N MET A 45 -29.65 13.16 -20.51
CA MET A 45 -30.37 14.21 -19.80
C MET A 45 -29.56 15.52 -19.76
N LEU A 46 -28.26 15.44 -19.49
CA LEU A 46 -27.37 16.61 -19.47
C LEU A 46 -27.24 17.25 -20.87
N GLU A 47 -27.05 16.45 -21.92
CA GLU A 47 -27.03 16.93 -23.30
C GLU A 47 -28.32 17.66 -23.65
N ALA A 48 -29.48 17.08 -23.31
CA ALA A 48 -30.78 17.71 -23.54
C ALA A 48 -30.98 18.99 -22.72
N TYR A 49 -30.50 19.02 -21.46
CA TYR A 49 -30.60 20.19 -20.59
C TYR A 49 -29.78 21.38 -21.13
N PHE A 50 -28.59 21.11 -21.66
CA PHE A 50 -27.66 22.14 -22.11
C PHE A 50 -27.72 22.44 -23.62
N ALA A 51 -28.57 21.75 -24.39
CA ALA A 51 -28.68 21.95 -25.85
C ALA A 51 -28.95 23.41 -26.25
N ASP A 52 -29.82 24.09 -25.49
CA ASP A 52 -30.24 25.47 -25.75
C ASP A 52 -29.56 26.49 -24.82
N PHE A 53 -28.50 26.11 -24.10
CA PHE A 53 -27.81 27.02 -23.19
C PHE A 53 -27.08 28.13 -23.97
N GLU A 54 -27.54 29.38 -23.81
CA GLU A 54 -27.02 30.52 -24.58
C GLU A 54 -25.69 31.08 -24.06
N LYS A 55 -25.31 30.73 -22.82
CA LYS A 55 -24.11 31.26 -22.15
C LYS A 55 -22.97 30.25 -22.20
N ALA A 56 -21.77 30.75 -22.50
CA ALA A 56 -20.56 29.95 -22.45
C ALA A 56 -20.17 29.60 -21.01
N HIS A 57 -20.11 28.29 -20.72
CA HIS A 57 -19.74 27.72 -19.44
C HIS A 57 -18.89 26.48 -19.66
N GLU A 58 -18.09 26.16 -18.66
CA GLU A 58 -17.59 24.82 -18.40
C GLU A 58 -18.19 24.37 -17.06
N ILE A 59 -18.91 23.26 -17.10
CA ILE A 59 -19.72 22.75 -16.01
C ILE A 59 -19.25 21.35 -15.68
N VAL A 60 -19.02 21.08 -14.40
CA VAL A 60 -18.72 19.75 -13.89
C VAL A 60 -19.89 19.32 -13.02
N VAL A 61 -20.56 18.24 -13.42
CA VAL A 61 -21.50 17.51 -12.58
C VAL A 61 -20.76 16.31 -12.01
N LEU A 62 -20.39 16.40 -10.73
CA LEU A 62 -19.80 15.29 -10.00
C LEU A 62 -20.94 14.42 -9.47
N GLU A 63 -20.95 13.17 -9.90
CA GLU A 63 -21.83 12.13 -9.39
C GLU A 63 -21.06 11.23 -8.42
N THR A 64 -21.63 11.02 -7.24
CA THR A 64 -21.10 10.13 -6.20
C THR A 64 -22.10 9.02 -5.93
N PHE A 65 -21.72 7.80 -6.28
CA PHE A 65 -22.47 6.59 -5.95
C PHE A 65 -22.06 6.12 -4.56
N THR A 66 -23.03 5.70 -3.75
CA THR A 66 -22.77 5.13 -2.42
C THR A 66 -23.43 3.76 -2.27
N THR A 67 -23.03 3.03 -1.24
CA THR A 67 -23.55 1.69 -0.95
C THR A 67 -24.95 1.73 -0.32
N ASP A 68 -25.26 2.80 0.41
CA ASP A 68 -26.45 2.92 1.26
C ASP A 68 -27.53 3.83 0.68
N SER A 69 -27.16 4.80 -0.16
CA SER A 69 -28.03 5.87 -0.65
C SER A 69 -28.14 5.88 -2.17
N MET A 70 -28.95 6.78 -2.73
CA MET A 70 -29.00 7.00 -4.17
C MET A 70 -27.87 7.96 -4.58
N PRO A 71 -27.44 7.97 -5.87
CA PRO A 71 -26.37 8.84 -6.32
C PRO A 71 -26.61 10.30 -5.93
N GLN A 72 -25.56 10.93 -5.43
CA GLN A 72 -25.55 12.34 -5.05
C GLN A 72 -24.84 13.14 -6.14
N TYR A 73 -25.35 14.34 -6.40
CA TYR A 73 -24.81 15.21 -7.44
C TYR A 73 -24.33 16.53 -6.83
N SER A 74 -23.11 16.95 -7.19
CA SER A 74 -22.65 18.31 -6.97
C SER A 74 -22.34 18.98 -8.31
N ILE A 75 -22.82 20.21 -8.47
CA ILE A 75 -22.72 20.96 -9.71
C ILE A 75 -21.74 22.11 -9.48
N HIS A 76 -20.77 22.22 -10.38
CA HIS A 76 -19.70 23.20 -10.34
C HIS A 76 -19.63 23.87 -11.69
N ALA A 77 -19.55 25.20 -11.74
CA ALA A 77 -19.51 25.89 -13.01
C ALA A 77 -18.52 27.04 -13.01
N ARG A 78 -17.91 27.28 -14.17
CA ARG A 78 -17.19 28.51 -14.47
C ARG A 78 -17.68 29.03 -15.82
N PRO A 79 -17.98 30.34 -15.94
CA PRO A 79 -18.35 31.25 -14.85
C PRO A 79 -19.47 30.66 -13.96
N ALA A 80 -19.74 31.27 -12.81
CA ALA A 80 -20.79 30.77 -11.91
C ALA A 80 -22.17 30.75 -12.62
N MET A 81 -22.88 29.61 -12.51
CA MET A 81 -24.29 29.51 -12.91
C MET A 81 -25.20 30.19 -11.88
N PHE A 82 -26.42 30.55 -12.29
CA PHE A 82 -27.41 30.99 -11.32
C PHE A 82 -27.83 29.83 -10.41
N VAL A 83 -28.07 30.12 -9.13
CA VAL A 83 -28.46 29.12 -8.13
C VAL A 83 -29.71 28.36 -8.57
N ASN A 84 -30.71 29.06 -9.11
CA ASN A 84 -31.94 28.43 -9.60
C ASN A 84 -31.68 27.42 -10.72
N ASP A 85 -30.73 27.69 -11.63
CA ASP A 85 -30.38 26.78 -12.72
C ASP A 85 -29.70 25.52 -12.17
N MET A 86 -28.86 25.66 -11.13
CA MET A 86 -28.22 24.53 -10.45
C MET A 86 -29.25 23.70 -9.66
N GLU A 87 -30.19 24.34 -8.97
CA GLU A 87 -31.27 23.65 -8.24
C GLU A 87 -32.21 22.90 -9.20
N GLU A 88 -32.58 23.51 -10.33
CA GLU A 88 -33.39 22.84 -11.36
C GLU A 88 -32.67 21.62 -11.93
N LEU A 89 -31.37 21.77 -12.26
CA LEU A 89 -30.55 20.67 -12.76
C LEU A 89 -30.46 19.54 -11.73
N GLY A 90 -30.18 19.84 -10.47
CA GLY A 90 -30.17 18.85 -9.38
C GLY A 90 -31.51 18.14 -9.20
N ALA A 91 -32.62 18.86 -9.34
CA ALA A 91 -33.96 18.29 -9.27
C ALA A 91 -34.31 17.38 -10.47
N LYS A 92 -33.68 17.59 -11.64
CA LYS A 92 -33.80 16.69 -12.80
C LYS A 92 -32.92 15.45 -12.64
N LEU A 93 -31.66 15.63 -12.22
CA LEU A 93 -30.71 14.55 -11.95
C LEU A 93 -31.26 13.55 -10.92
N SER A 94 -31.80 14.04 -9.80
CA SER A 94 -32.38 13.20 -8.74
C SER A 94 -33.62 12.38 -9.15
N LYS A 95 -34.23 12.66 -10.31
CA LYS A 95 -35.34 11.85 -10.86
C LYS A 95 -34.86 10.67 -11.70
N ILE A 96 -33.59 10.66 -12.10
CA ILE A 96 -32.99 9.54 -12.83
C ILE A 96 -32.94 8.35 -11.88
N LYS A 97 -33.35 7.18 -12.36
CA LYS A 97 -33.32 5.96 -11.56
C LYS A 97 -31.88 5.66 -11.14
N GLY A 98 -31.57 5.84 -9.86
CA GLY A 98 -30.25 5.64 -9.29
C GLY A 98 -29.80 4.18 -9.30
N VAL A 99 -28.48 4.00 -9.26
CA VAL A 99 -27.80 2.73 -8.98
C VAL A 99 -26.96 2.89 -7.72
N LYS A 100 -26.76 1.79 -7.00
CA LYS A 100 -25.92 1.75 -5.79
C LYS A 100 -24.65 0.98 -6.09
N THR A 101 -23.58 1.35 -5.40
CA THR A 101 -22.36 0.54 -5.37
C THR A 101 -22.53 -0.66 -4.43
N LEU A 102 -21.66 -1.65 -4.59
CA LEU A 102 -21.67 -2.88 -3.80
C LEU A 102 -20.70 -2.82 -2.61
N PHE A 103 -19.55 -2.17 -2.79
CA PHE A 103 -18.42 -2.22 -1.85
C PHE A 103 -17.99 -0.83 -1.36
N THR A 104 -17.67 0.09 -2.28
CA THR A 104 -17.18 1.43 -1.94
C THR A 104 -17.88 2.53 -2.72
N ASP A 105 -17.67 3.78 -2.32
CA ASP A 105 -18.12 4.94 -3.08
C ASP A 105 -17.41 5.02 -4.43
N TYR A 106 -18.13 5.50 -5.44
CA TYR A 106 -17.61 5.59 -6.81
C TYR A 106 -17.93 6.97 -7.40
N HIS A 107 -17.00 7.54 -8.15
CA HIS A 107 -17.11 8.92 -8.59
C HIS A 107 -16.94 9.07 -10.10
N LEU A 108 -17.93 9.74 -10.72
CA LEU A 108 -17.91 10.15 -12.13
C LEU A 108 -18.03 11.67 -12.23
N ALA A 109 -17.27 12.26 -13.14
CA ALA A 109 -17.45 13.66 -13.53
C ALA A 109 -18.02 13.73 -14.95
N TYR A 110 -19.14 14.41 -15.11
CA TYR A 110 -19.63 14.84 -16.41
C TYR A 110 -19.14 16.27 -16.64
N ILE A 111 -18.30 16.46 -17.65
CA ILE A 111 -17.74 17.76 -18.02
C ILE A 111 -18.48 18.24 -19.27
N ILE A 112 -19.14 19.39 -19.15
CA ILE A 112 -19.95 19.99 -20.19
C ILE A 112 -19.35 21.34 -20.58
N GLU A 113 -19.03 21.55 -21.86
CA GLU A 113 -18.69 22.87 -22.39
C GLU A 113 -19.84 23.39 -23.26
N THR A 114 -20.42 24.53 -22.91
CA THR A 114 -21.45 25.21 -23.70
C THR A 114 -20.85 26.36 -24.50
N LYS A 115 -21.32 26.58 -25.73
CA LYS A 115 -20.89 27.68 -26.64
C LYS A 115 -19.35 27.84 -26.73
N GLY A 116 -18.62 26.73 -26.77
CA GLY A 116 -17.15 26.70 -26.88
C GLY A 116 -16.36 26.84 -25.57
N GLY A 117 -17.03 26.76 -24.42
CA GLY A 117 -16.39 26.75 -23.10
C GLY A 117 -15.95 28.14 -22.59
N VAL A 118 -15.19 28.16 -21.51
CA VAL A 118 -14.70 29.41 -20.88
C VAL A 118 -13.41 29.88 -21.53
N LEU A 119 -13.32 31.19 -21.81
CA LEU A 119 -12.11 31.83 -22.34
C LEU A 119 -10.92 31.74 -21.35
N ASP A 120 -11.18 31.92 -20.07
CA ASP A 120 -10.20 31.74 -18.98
C ASP A 120 -10.31 30.36 -18.34
N LYS A 121 -9.47 29.43 -18.79
CA LYS A 121 -9.37 28.07 -18.23
C LYS A 121 -8.71 28.01 -16.85
N ASN A 122 -8.25 29.15 -16.30
CA ASN A 122 -7.72 29.24 -14.94
C ASN A 122 -8.77 29.77 -13.94
N ALA A 123 -9.94 30.20 -14.41
CA ALA A 123 -11.02 30.61 -13.52
C ALA A 123 -11.43 29.43 -12.62
N SER A 124 -11.60 29.69 -11.33
CA SER A 124 -12.09 28.70 -10.36
C SER A 124 -13.57 28.38 -10.61
N TYR A 125 -13.95 27.11 -10.38
CA TYR A 125 -15.36 26.75 -10.34
C TYR A 125 -16.06 27.39 -9.13
N VAL A 126 -17.34 27.67 -9.30
CA VAL A 126 -18.23 28.15 -8.25
C VAL A 126 -19.50 27.30 -8.24
N PRO A 127 -19.77 26.52 -7.18
CA PRO A 127 -18.90 26.24 -6.02
C PRO A 127 -17.57 25.57 -6.41
N GLU A 128 -16.57 25.64 -5.53
CA GLU A 128 -15.24 25.04 -5.75
C GLU A 128 -15.37 23.54 -6.06
N PHE A 129 -14.75 23.10 -7.16
CA PHE A 129 -14.66 21.69 -7.50
C PHE A 129 -13.36 21.12 -6.92
N LYS A 130 -13.51 20.12 -6.05
CA LYS A 130 -12.40 19.31 -5.54
C LYS A 130 -12.63 17.86 -5.90
N VAL A 131 -11.63 17.23 -6.51
CA VAL A 131 -11.64 15.79 -6.82
C VAL A 131 -11.69 14.99 -5.51
N PRO A 132 -12.46 13.89 -5.41
CA PRO A 132 -12.61 13.11 -4.18
C PRO A 132 -11.30 12.74 -3.48
N VAL A 133 -10.34 12.16 -4.20
CA VAL A 133 -9.02 11.79 -3.64
C VAL A 133 -8.25 12.98 -3.05
N GLN A 134 -8.43 14.19 -3.60
CA GLN A 134 -7.83 15.40 -3.04
C GLN A 134 -8.47 15.77 -1.70
N ARG A 135 -9.78 15.57 -1.53
CA ARG A 135 -10.46 15.81 -0.24
C ARG A 135 -9.95 14.84 0.82
N GLU A 136 -9.75 13.59 0.45
CA GLU A 136 -9.17 12.59 1.35
C GLU A 136 -7.73 12.92 1.74
N PHE A 137 -6.91 13.35 0.76
CA PHE A 137 -5.56 13.83 1.02
C PHE A 137 -5.54 14.98 2.04
N GLU A 138 -6.36 16.00 1.82
CA GLU A 138 -6.46 17.17 2.71
C GLU A 138 -6.99 16.78 4.10
N ALA A 139 -7.98 15.88 4.17
CA ALA A 139 -8.54 15.39 5.42
C ALA A 139 -7.50 14.58 6.22
N LEU A 140 -6.73 13.73 5.54
CA LEU A 140 -5.66 12.95 6.17
C LEU A 140 -4.53 13.85 6.66
N GLN A 141 -4.13 14.85 5.87
CA GLN A 141 -3.11 15.83 6.24
C GLN A 141 -3.50 16.66 7.48
N ALA A 142 -4.81 16.89 7.69
CA ALA A 142 -5.32 17.61 8.85
C ALA A 142 -5.54 16.74 10.09
N ALA A 143 -5.44 15.42 9.98
CA ALA A 143 -5.69 14.49 11.08
C ALA A 143 -4.50 14.43 12.08
N THR A 144 -4.76 13.90 13.28
CA THR A 144 -3.67 13.53 14.20
C THR A 144 -3.03 12.22 13.76
N LEU A 145 -1.86 11.86 14.32
CA LEU A 145 -1.23 10.56 14.05
C LEU A 145 -2.19 9.37 14.27
N LEU A 146 -2.95 9.38 15.38
CA LEU A 146 -3.98 8.39 15.65
C LEU A 146 -5.08 8.40 14.58
N GLY A 147 -5.62 9.57 14.25
CA GLY A 147 -6.67 9.71 13.25
C GLY A 147 -6.21 9.30 11.84
N MET A 148 -4.95 9.58 11.48
CA MET A 148 -4.36 9.11 10.23
C MET A 148 -4.28 7.58 10.20
N ARG A 149 -3.79 6.97 11.28
CA ARG A 149 -3.73 5.51 11.39
C ARG A 149 -5.11 4.88 11.24
N GLU A 150 -6.08 5.37 12.00
CA GLU A 150 -7.46 4.85 11.98
C GLU A 150 -8.10 5.01 10.60
N ASN A 151 -7.91 6.15 9.94
CA ASN A 151 -8.42 6.38 8.60
C ASN A 151 -7.83 5.41 7.56
N ILE A 152 -6.50 5.21 7.58
CA ILE A 152 -5.82 4.28 6.66
C ILE A 152 -6.25 2.83 6.92
N GLN A 153 -6.38 2.43 8.18
CA GLN A 153 -6.89 1.10 8.55
C GLN A 153 -8.31 0.89 8.04
N GLU A 154 -9.18 1.88 8.22
CA GLU A 154 -10.58 1.77 7.83
C GLU A 154 -10.75 1.73 6.31
N TRP A 155 -10.01 2.56 5.58
CA TRP A 155 -9.96 2.51 4.12
C TRP A 155 -9.54 1.12 3.61
N ALA A 156 -8.49 0.53 4.19
CA ALA A 156 -8.07 -0.82 3.82
C ALA A 156 -9.17 -1.87 4.07
N ARG A 157 -9.89 -1.78 5.20
CA ARG A 157 -10.93 -2.75 5.60
C ARG A 157 -12.22 -2.62 4.79
N THR A 158 -12.67 -1.40 4.55
CA THR A 158 -14.01 -1.13 4.03
C THR A 158 -14.05 -0.98 2.52
N GLU A 159 -12.92 -0.58 1.92
CA GLU A 159 -12.82 -0.39 0.48
C GLU A 159 -11.88 -1.43 -0.14
N VAL A 160 -10.59 -1.39 0.23
CA VAL A 160 -9.56 -2.08 -0.55
C VAL A 160 -9.72 -3.59 -0.49
N LEU A 161 -9.76 -4.17 0.71
CA LEU A 161 -9.83 -5.63 0.89
C LEU A 161 -11.11 -6.24 0.29
N PRO A 162 -12.31 -5.65 0.46
CA PRO A 162 -13.51 -6.11 -0.25
C PRO A 162 -13.36 -6.10 -1.77
N ILE A 163 -12.73 -5.07 -2.32
CA ILE A 163 -12.50 -4.95 -3.76
C ILE A 163 -11.50 -5.99 -4.26
N LEU A 164 -10.34 -6.12 -3.60
CA LEU A 164 -9.34 -7.14 -3.95
C LEU A 164 -9.95 -8.54 -3.86
N GLY A 165 -10.68 -8.84 -2.77
CA GLY A 165 -11.37 -10.11 -2.60
C GLY A 165 -12.39 -10.39 -3.70
N ALA A 166 -13.16 -9.38 -4.13
CA ALA A 166 -14.09 -9.54 -5.24
C ALA A 166 -13.38 -9.77 -6.59
N PHE A 167 -12.22 -9.15 -6.85
CA PHE A 167 -11.42 -9.48 -8.04
C PHE A 167 -10.87 -10.91 -7.98
N GLU A 168 -10.39 -11.34 -6.82
CA GLU A 168 -9.86 -12.68 -6.58
C GLU A 168 -10.94 -13.77 -6.70
N GLU A 169 -12.16 -13.53 -6.22
CA GLU A 169 -13.27 -14.49 -6.34
C GLU A 169 -13.79 -14.65 -7.78
N ASN A 170 -13.70 -13.58 -8.58
CA ASN A 170 -14.23 -13.53 -9.96
C ASN A 170 -13.28 -14.10 -11.02
N VAL A 171 -12.09 -14.58 -10.64
CA VAL A 171 -11.20 -15.27 -11.58
C VAL A 171 -11.80 -16.61 -12.03
N ALA A 172 -11.29 -17.15 -13.15
CA ALA A 172 -11.70 -18.45 -13.66
C ALA A 172 -11.42 -19.58 -12.66
N ASP A 173 -12.31 -20.58 -12.59
CA ASP A 173 -12.27 -21.68 -11.59
C ASP A 173 -10.95 -22.46 -11.53
N LYS A 174 -10.14 -22.43 -12.59
CA LYS A 174 -8.82 -23.08 -12.63
C LYS A 174 -7.79 -22.44 -11.69
N PHE A 175 -8.01 -21.20 -11.24
CA PHE A 175 -7.13 -20.46 -10.32
C PHE A 175 -7.66 -20.61 -8.88
N GLU A 176 -7.61 -21.84 -8.37
CA GLU A 176 -8.24 -22.20 -7.10
C GLU A 176 -7.58 -21.51 -5.89
N GLY A 177 -6.26 -21.30 -5.92
CA GLY A 177 -5.54 -20.60 -4.87
C GLY A 177 -5.98 -19.15 -4.77
N VAL A 178 -6.06 -18.46 -5.92
CA VAL A 178 -6.54 -17.06 -5.99
C VAL A 178 -7.96 -16.94 -5.46
N LYS A 179 -8.90 -17.80 -5.90
CA LYS A 179 -10.28 -17.79 -5.40
C LYS A 179 -10.38 -18.05 -3.90
N THR A 180 -9.53 -18.94 -3.39
CA THR A 180 -9.50 -19.26 -1.95
C THR A 180 -9.07 -18.06 -1.13
N ILE A 181 -8.10 -17.27 -1.60
CA ILE A 181 -7.71 -16.02 -0.94
C ILE A 181 -8.79 -14.95 -1.07
N GLY A 182 -9.49 -14.86 -2.20
CA GLY A 182 -10.65 -13.98 -2.33
C GLY A 182 -11.72 -14.27 -1.29
N MET A 183 -12.11 -15.54 -1.14
CA MET A 183 -13.06 -15.99 -0.13
C MET A 183 -12.54 -15.78 1.30
N LEU A 184 -11.25 -15.98 1.54
CA LEU A 184 -10.64 -15.73 2.86
C LEU A 184 -10.78 -14.26 3.22
N THR A 185 -10.44 -13.36 2.29
CA THR A 185 -10.51 -11.91 2.49
C THR A 185 -11.95 -11.43 2.69
N SER A 186 -12.92 -11.99 1.96
CA SER A 186 -14.33 -11.59 2.05
C SER A 186 -15.06 -12.12 3.29
N THR A 187 -14.64 -13.27 3.83
CA THR A 187 -15.30 -13.91 4.98
C THR A 187 -14.62 -13.65 6.32
N THR A 188 -13.36 -13.21 6.30
CA THR A 188 -12.64 -12.87 7.53
C THR A 188 -13.09 -11.52 8.06
N ASP A 189 -13.52 -11.47 9.33
CA ASP A 189 -13.79 -10.21 10.01
C ASP A 189 -12.48 -9.45 10.29
N LEU A 190 -12.08 -8.58 9.38
CA LEU A 190 -10.85 -7.77 9.46
C LEU A 190 -11.03 -6.48 10.30
N SER A 191 -12.19 -6.28 10.93
CA SER A 191 -12.39 -5.19 11.92
C SER A 191 -11.61 -5.44 13.21
N ILE A 192 -11.27 -6.70 13.49
CA ILE A 192 -10.41 -7.10 14.59
C ILE A 192 -9.04 -7.52 14.09
N LYS A 193 -7.99 -7.20 14.86
CA LYS A 193 -6.61 -7.56 14.52
C LYS A 193 -6.48 -9.07 14.29
N LYS A 194 -5.87 -9.46 13.17
CA LYS A 194 -5.61 -10.87 12.80
C LYS A 194 -4.12 -11.19 12.79
N ASP A 195 -3.80 -12.47 12.91
CA ASP A 195 -2.47 -12.98 12.57
C ASP A 195 -2.38 -13.12 11.04
N VAL A 196 -1.84 -12.09 10.39
CA VAL A 196 -1.75 -12.05 8.92
C VAL A 196 -0.78 -13.12 8.41
N LEU A 197 0.27 -13.46 9.16
CA LEU A 197 1.23 -14.48 8.75
C LEU A 197 0.57 -15.85 8.76
N ALA A 198 -0.26 -16.16 9.77
CA ALA A 198 -1.03 -17.39 9.78
C ALA A 198 -2.06 -17.47 8.64
N LEU A 199 -2.72 -16.35 8.29
CA LEU A 199 -3.69 -16.29 7.19
C LEU A 199 -3.03 -16.40 5.80
N THR A 200 -1.76 -16.02 5.68
CA THR A 200 -1.03 -15.93 4.41
C THR A 200 0.14 -16.90 4.35
N GLU A 201 1.29 -16.56 4.94
CA GLU A 201 2.52 -17.37 4.84
C GLU A 201 2.35 -18.80 5.39
N GLY A 202 1.55 -18.98 6.43
CA GLY A 202 1.21 -20.29 7.00
C GLY A 202 0.09 -21.03 6.26
N ASN A 203 -0.47 -20.45 5.19
CA ASN A 203 -1.57 -20.99 4.41
C ASN A 203 -1.07 -21.45 3.02
N PRO A 204 -1.07 -22.77 2.73
CA PRO A 204 -0.65 -23.27 1.42
C PRO A 204 -1.45 -22.73 0.23
N ASP A 205 -2.74 -22.42 0.43
CA ASP A 205 -3.58 -21.87 -0.64
C ASP A 205 -3.18 -20.43 -1.00
N TYR A 206 -2.57 -19.68 -0.07
CA TYR A 206 -1.99 -18.37 -0.35
C TYR A 206 -0.81 -18.48 -1.32
N TRP A 207 0.14 -19.37 -1.04
CA TRP A 207 1.29 -19.57 -1.92
C TRP A 207 0.89 -20.13 -3.28
N ARG A 208 -0.10 -21.02 -3.31
CA ARG A 208 -0.71 -21.44 -4.57
C ARG A 208 -1.28 -20.25 -5.34
N GLY A 209 -2.03 -19.36 -4.68
CA GLY A 209 -2.55 -18.14 -5.27
C GLY A 209 -1.45 -17.25 -5.84
N VAL A 210 -0.36 -17.03 -5.10
CA VAL A 210 0.82 -16.27 -5.56
C VAL A 210 1.44 -16.88 -6.83
N ILE A 211 1.52 -18.22 -6.90
CA ILE A 211 2.08 -18.94 -8.06
C ILE A 211 1.15 -18.89 -9.29
N GLU A 212 -0.16 -18.88 -9.06
CA GLU A 212 -1.18 -18.84 -10.11
C GLU A 212 -1.27 -17.48 -10.82
N MET A 213 -0.71 -16.42 -10.23
CA MET A 213 -0.69 -15.08 -10.81
C MET A 213 0.25 -14.98 -12.01
N SER A 214 -0.15 -14.20 -13.02
CA SER A 214 0.76 -13.81 -14.10
C SER A 214 1.82 -12.83 -13.61
N ALA A 215 3.00 -12.86 -14.22
CA ALA A 215 4.04 -11.85 -14.01
C ALA A 215 3.47 -10.43 -14.07
N GLY A 216 3.88 -9.55 -13.16
CA GLY A 216 3.34 -8.20 -13.05
C GLY A 216 2.05 -8.08 -12.23
N ASN A 217 1.27 -9.14 -12.05
CA ASN A 217 0.00 -9.07 -11.32
C ASN A 217 0.16 -9.53 -9.87
N GLN A 218 0.28 -8.55 -8.96
CA GLN A 218 0.53 -8.79 -7.55
C GLN A 218 -0.75 -8.83 -6.69
N LEU A 219 -1.90 -9.17 -7.27
CA LEU A 219 -3.22 -9.15 -6.60
C LEU A 219 -3.22 -9.88 -5.24
N VAL A 220 -2.75 -11.13 -5.20
CA VAL A 220 -2.73 -11.93 -3.96
C VAL A 220 -1.76 -11.35 -2.92
N ILE A 221 -0.62 -10.81 -3.34
CA ILE A 221 0.32 -10.14 -2.44
C ILE A 221 -0.27 -8.81 -1.93
N ALA A 222 -1.03 -8.10 -2.76
CA ALA A 222 -1.74 -6.89 -2.35
C ALA A 222 -2.71 -7.20 -1.21
N SER A 223 -3.50 -8.27 -1.30
CA SER A 223 -4.39 -8.69 -0.22
C SER A 223 -3.64 -8.90 1.10
N LYS A 224 -2.47 -9.56 1.08
CA LYS A 224 -1.60 -9.67 2.26
C LYS A 224 -1.16 -8.31 2.80
N VAL A 225 -0.64 -7.44 1.93
CA VAL A 225 -0.19 -6.09 2.33
C VAL A 225 -1.34 -5.34 2.99
N PHE A 226 -2.52 -5.34 2.39
CA PHE A 226 -3.68 -4.64 2.92
C PHE A 226 -4.28 -5.27 4.18
N MET A 227 -4.10 -6.57 4.43
CA MET A 227 -4.40 -7.18 5.73
C MET A 227 -3.49 -6.62 6.84
N HIS A 228 -2.19 -6.41 6.57
CA HIS A 228 -1.30 -5.71 7.50
C HIS A 228 -1.68 -4.23 7.67
N VAL A 229 -2.09 -3.56 6.59
CA VAL A 229 -2.60 -2.17 6.67
C VAL A 229 -3.84 -2.11 7.55
N ALA A 230 -4.80 -3.04 7.40
CA ALA A 230 -5.98 -3.13 8.26
C ALA A 230 -5.60 -3.36 9.73
N ASN A 231 -4.53 -4.09 10.02
CA ASN A 231 -3.98 -4.23 11.38
C ASN A 231 -3.26 -2.98 11.90
N GLY A 232 -2.96 -2.01 11.04
CA GLY A 232 -2.15 -0.84 11.38
C GLY A 232 -0.66 -1.18 11.50
N GLU A 233 -0.17 -2.16 10.74
CA GLU A 233 1.22 -2.64 10.77
C GLU A 233 2.03 -2.00 9.64
N PHE A 234 2.12 -0.66 9.63
CA PHE A 234 2.71 0.09 8.51
C PHE A 234 4.22 -0.08 8.40
N ASP A 235 4.93 -0.16 9.52
CA ASP A 235 6.37 -0.40 9.57
C ASP A 235 6.74 -1.79 9.02
N TYR A 236 5.84 -2.78 9.17
CA TYR A 236 6.04 -4.13 8.67
C TYR A 236 6.04 -4.17 7.13
N ILE A 237 5.11 -3.45 6.51
CA ILE A 237 4.93 -3.47 5.05
C ILE A 237 5.86 -2.52 4.29
N GLY A 238 6.61 -1.65 4.97
CA GLY A 238 7.47 -0.64 4.31
C GLY A 238 8.39 -1.26 3.27
N LYS A 239 9.07 -2.36 3.63
CA LYS A 239 9.97 -3.07 2.70
C LYS A 239 9.23 -3.74 1.54
N TYR A 240 7.99 -4.17 1.73
CA TYR A 240 7.17 -4.68 0.63
C TYR A 240 6.88 -3.58 -0.40
N LEU A 241 6.50 -2.38 0.05
CA LEU A 241 6.16 -1.28 -0.84
C LEU A 241 7.36 -0.76 -1.64
N GLU A 242 8.54 -0.72 -1.00
CA GLU A 242 9.79 -0.35 -1.68
C GLU A 242 10.10 -1.29 -2.86
N VAL A 243 9.81 -2.59 -2.74
CA VAL A 243 10.25 -3.59 -3.72
C VAL A 243 9.16 -3.98 -4.71
N ILE A 244 7.91 -4.12 -4.27
CA ILE A 244 6.84 -4.71 -5.09
C ILE A 244 6.56 -3.88 -6.35
N SER A 245 6.75 -2.57 -6.29
CA SER A 245 6.52 -1.64 -7.40
C SER A 245 7.38 -1.96 -8.64
N PHE A 246 8.58 -2.49 -8.45
CA PHE A 246 9.47 -2.92 -9.54
C PHE A 246 8.94 -4.14 -10.31
N PHE A 247 8.12 -4.95 -9.66
CA PHE A 247 7.58 -6.21 -10.18
C PHE A 247 6.09 -6.13 -10.52
N THR A 248 5.49 -4.95 -10.43
CA THR A 248 4.05 -4.75 -10.63
C THR A 248 3.78 -4.07 -11.96
N ASP A 249 2.86 -4.62 -12.76
CA ASP A 249 2.33 -3.93 -13.93
C ASP A 249 1.44 -2.76 -13.45
N PRO A 250 1.76 -1.50 -13.82
CA PRO A 250 1.05 -0.31 -13.36
C PRO A 250 -0.43 -0.27 -13.76
N LYS A 251 -0.88 -1.14 -14.66
CA LYS A 251 -2.28 -1.25 -15.07
C LYS A 251 -3.14 -2.11 -14.15
N THR A 252 -2.53 -2.87 -13.25
CA THR A 252 -3.28 -3.78 -12.37
C THR A 252 -3.96 -3.04 -11.23
N ILE A 253 -5.10 -3.54 -10.78
CA ILE A 253 -5.79 -3.01 -9.59
C ILE A 253 -4.88 -2.99 -8.34
N GLY A 254 -3.98 -3.97 -8.19
CA GLY A 254 -3.00 -3.98 -7.10
C GLY A 254 -2.05 -2.78 -7.16
N ALA A 255 -1.55 -2.42 -8.35
CA ALA A 255 -0.70 -1.25 -8.55
C ALA A 255 -1.42 0.05 -8.18
N TYR A 256 -2.70 0.17 -8.57
CA TYR A 256 -3.53 1.32 -8.22
C TYR A 256 -3.60 1.51 -6.70
N TYR A 257 -3.94 0.45 -5.96
CA TYR A 257 -4.02 0.54 -4.51
C TYR A 257 -2.68 0.72 -3.83
N PHE A 258 -1.59 0.14 -4.32
CA PHE A 258 -0.24 0.44 -3.80
C PHE A 258 0.13 1.90 -3.96
N LYS A 259 -0.20 2.53 -5.11
CA LYS A 259 0.00 3.96 -5.31
C LYS A 259 -0.81 4.80 -4.34
N GLU A 260 -2.05 4.40 -4.06
CA GLU A 260 -2.87 5.07 -3.06
C GLU A 260 -2.31 4.94 -1.65
N LEU A 261 -1.94 3.72 -1.27
CA LEU A 261 -1.33 3.45 0.03
C LEU A 261 -0.04 4.25 0.21
N GLN A 262 0.79 4.38 -0.83
CA GLN A 262 2.06 5.10 -0.76
C GLN A 262 1.87 6.54 -0.30
N TRP A 263 0.99 7.32 -0.94
CA TRP A 263 0.82 8.73 -0.54
C TRP A 263 0.19 8.86 0.85
N ARG A 264 -0.69 7.94 1.25
CA ARG A 264 -1.26 7.92 2.61
C ARG A 264 -0.17 7.67 3.65
N LEU A 265 0.71 6.72 3.38
CA LEU A 265 1.84 6.42 4.25
C LEU A 265 2.89 7.53 4.24
N ASP A 266 3.11 8.24 3.13
CA ASP A 266 4.04 9.37 3.09
C ASP A 266 3.58 10.48 4.04
N ILE A 267 2.28 10.80 4.07
CA ILE A 267 1.69 11.77 5.01
C ILE A 267 1.85 11.26 6.46
N PHE A 268 1.47 10.01 6.71
CA PHE A 268 1.57 9.40 8.03
C PHE A 268 3.01 9.40 8.55
N GLN A 269 3.97 9.01 7.71
CA GLN A 269 5.39 8.91 8.07
C GLN A 269 6.02 10.28 8.28
N ALA A 270 5.60 11.31 7.55
CA ALA A 270 6.04 12.68 7.79
C ALA A 270 5.65 13.15 9.21
N GLU A 271 4.41 12.89 9.64
CA GLU A 271 3.94 13.20 10.98
C GLU A 271 4.64 12.37 12.06
N LEU A 272 4.74 11.04 11.87
CA LEU A 272 5.44 10.15 12.81
C LEU A 272 6.90 10.59 12.99
N THR A 273 7.60 10.85 11.88
CA THR A 273 9.00 11.29 11.89
C THR A 273 9.17 12.62 12.63
N ALA A 274 8.25 13.58 12.43
CA ALA A 274 8.28 14.85 13.14
C ALA A 274 8.15 14.65 14.66
N GLN A 275 7.24 13.79 15.10
CA GLN A 275 7.06 13.49 16.53
C GLN A 275 8.26 12.76 17.14
N VAL A 276 8.80 11.74 16.44
CA VAL A 276 9.99 11.00 16.88
C VAL A 276 11.19 11.95 17.00
N ASN A 277 11.43 12.81 16.02
CA ASN A 277 12.49 13.82 16.06
C ASN A 277 12.32 14.79 17.23
N GLY A 278 11.08 15.16 17.58
CA GLY A 278 10.80 15.94 18.79
C GLY A 278 11.28 15.23 20.07
N GLY A 279 11.08 13.90 20.16
CA GLY A 279 11.60 13.06 21.24
C GLY A 279 13.13 12.99 21.28
N ILE A 280 13.78 12.88 20.11
CA ILE A 280 15.24 12.84 19.97
C ILE A 280 15.85 14.17 20.45
N MET A 281 15.28 15.31 20.03
CA MET A 281 15.73 16.62 20.49
C MET A 281 15.63 16.77 22.02
N MET A 282 14.61 16.17 22.66
CA MET A 282 14.52 16.15 24.12
C MET A 282 15.56 15.22 24.76
N HIS A 283 15.85 14.08 24.14
CA HIS A 283 16.91 13.17 24.56
C HIS A 283 18.28 13.90 24.55
N ASP A 284 18.61 14.55 23.43
CA ASP A 284 19.88 15.26 23.25
C ASP A 284 20.03 16.43 24.23
N ALA A 285 18.92 17.09 24.56
CA ALA A 285 18.84 18.09 25.62
C ALA A 285 18.91 17.51 27.05
N LYS A 286 19.20 16.21 27.19
CA LYS A 286 19.28 15.46 28.45
C LYS A 286 17.97 15.45 29.24
N ARG A 287 16.82 15.72 28.60
CA ARG A 287 15.47 15.72 29.18
C ARG A 287 14.81 14.35 29.00
N TYR A 288 15.48 13.28 29.46
CA TYR A 288 15.08 11.90 29.16
C TYR A 288 13.66 11.55 29.60
N ALA A 289 13.21 11.97 30.78
CA ALA A 289 11.83 11.71 31.23
C ALA A 289 10.76 12.24 30.25
N LYS A 290 10.99 13.43 29.66
CA LYS A 290 10.07 14.00 28.68
C LYS A 290 10.20 13.34 27.30
N SER A 291 11.41 12.89 26.95
CA SER A 291 11.62 12.07 25.74
C SER A 291 10.87 10.73 25.85
N ILE A 292 10.99 10.05 26.99
CA ILE A 292 10.26 8.81 27.30
C ILE A 292 8.75 9.02 27.21
N GLU A 293 8.20 10.06 27.86
CA GLU A 293 6.78 10.41 27.78
C GLU A 293 6.33 10.64 26.34
N THR A 294 7.16 11.30 25.53
CA THR A 294 6.88 11.55 24.11
C THR A 294 6.76 10.23 23.33
N TYR A 295 7.71 9.31 23.49
CA TYR A 295 7.68 8.03 22.80
C TYR A 295 6.56 7.11 23.30
N GLN A 296 6.24 7.13 24.59
CA GLN A 296 5.10 6.40 25.13
C GLN A 296 3.78 6.88 24.53
N ARG A 297 3.60 8.19 24.34
CA ARG A 297 2.44 8.75 23.65
C ARG A 297 2.39 8.35 22.17
N ILE A 298 3.52 8.42 21.46
CA ILE A 298 3.60 7.94 20.07
C ILE A 298 3.18 6.47 19.99
N LEU A 299 3.64 5.62 20.92
CA LEU A 299 3.29 4.19 20.96
C LEU A 299 1.86 3.91 21.43
N GLN A 300 1.16 4.87 22.05
CA GLN A 300 -0.28 4.78 22.29
C GLN A 300 -1.05 4.99 20.99
N ASP A 301 -0.67 6.01 20.21
CA ASP A 301 -1.31 6.35 18.94
C ASP A 301 -0.93 5.36 17.82
N TYR A 302 0.31 4.88 17.82
CA TYR A 302 0.86 3.93 16.85
C TYR A 302 1.81 2.92 17.53
N PRO A 303 1.28 1.83 18.08
CA PRO A 303 2.06 0.79 18.75
C PRO A 303 3.04 0.04 17.83
N GLY A 304 2.92 0.18 16.51
CA GLY A 304 3.76 -0.49 15.52
C GLY A 304 5.03 0.27 15.13
N SER A 305 5.34 1.40 15.79
CA SER A 305 6.55 2.18 15.44
C SER A 305 7.82 1.52 15.97
N ALA A 306 8.59 0.91 15.08
CA ALA A 306 9.88 0.34 15.43
C ALA A 306 10.87 1.42 15.91
N SER A 307 10.83 2.60 15.28
CA SER A 307 11.67 3.75 15.65
C SER A 307 11.34 4.32 17.03
N ALA A 308 10.07 4.50 17.37
CA ALA A 308 9.69 4.99 18.70
C ALA A 308 10.01 3.97 19.80
N MET A 309 9.91 2.66 19.53
CA MET A 309 10.34 1.61 20.47
C MET A 309 11.84 1.65 20.73
N TRP A 310 12.64 1.74 19.65
CA TRP A 310 14.10 1.87 19.74
C TRP A 310 14.50 3.08 20.58
N GLU A 311 13.90 4.22 20.25
CA GLU A 311 14.17 5.49 20.91
C GLU A 311 13.71 5.52 22.38
N LEU A 312 12.58 4.88 22.68
CA LEU A 312 12.11 4.68 24.06
C LEU A 312 13.09 3.86 24.88
N TYR A 313 13.59 2.75 24.33
CA TYR A 313 14.63 1.95 24.96
C TYR A 313 15.87 2.81 25.24
N ARG A 314 16.40 3.51 24.23
CA ARG A 314 17.61 4.32 24.35
C ARG A 314 17.49 5.41 25.42
N SER A 315 16.35 6.11 25.46
CA SER A 315 16.07 7.12 26.49
C SER A 315 15.91 6.53 27.89
N SER A 316 15.22 5.40 28.01
CA SER A 316 15.00 4.72 29.29
C SER A 316 16.30 4.18 29.86
N ASN A 317 17.10 3.50 29.02
CA ASN A 317 18.39 2.92 29.40
C ASN A 317 19.36 4.02 29.88
N THR A 318 19.52 5.08 29.10
CA THR A 318 20.39 6.21 29.46
C THR A 318 19.98 6.88 30.78
N LEU A 319 18.67 6.98 31.06
CA LEU A 319 18.17 7.54 32.32
C LEU A 319 18.52 6.66 33.52
N ARG A 320 18.32 5.35 33.41
CA ARG A 320 18.61 4.37 34.47
C ARG A 320 20.09 4.29 34.78
N ILE A 321 20.95 4.28 33.75
CA ILE A 321 22.41 4.34 33.91
C ILE A 321 22.82 5.62 34.65
N ARG A 322 22.23 6.77 34.30
CA ARG A 322 22.55 8.05 34.96
C ARG A 322 22.21 8.06 36.46
N TYR A 323 21.21 7.29 36.89
CA TYR A 323 20.80 7.18 38.29
C TYR A 323 21.40 5.96 39.01
N ASP A 324 22.38 5.27 38.40
CA ASP A 324 23.01 4.07 38.93
C ASP A 324 21.98 2.96 39.28
N GLU A 325 20.86 2.91 38.55
CA GLU A 325 19.83 1.88 38.72
C GLU A 325 20.18 0.56 38.02
N ILE A 326 21.04 0.63 37.00
CA ILE A 326 21.59 -0.49 36.25
C ILE A 326 23.04 -0.21 35.87
N ASP A 327 23.81 -1.27 35.66
CA ASP A 327 25.12 -1.18 35.03
C ASP A 327 24.99 -0.78 33.56
N ALA A 328 25.99 -0.08 33.03
CA ALA A 328 26.01 0.34 31.63
C ALA A 328 25.96 -0.86 30.65
N ASP A 329 26.39 -2.03 31.12
CA ASP A 329 26.42 -3.28 30.36
C ASP A 329 25.17 -4.15 30.58
N ASP A 330 24.17 -3.69 31.35
CA ASP A 330 22.90 -4.43 31.52
C ASP A 330 22.06 -4.36 30.23
N ARG A 331 21.77 -5.54 29.67
CA ARG A 331 21.01 -5.72 28.42
C ARG A 331 19.70 -6.46 28.59
N THR A 332 19.23 -6.65 29.82
CA THR A 332 18.02 -7.43 30.09
C THR A 332 16.81 -6.83 29.36
N ASP A 333 16.68 -5.49 29.40
CA ASP A 333 15.60 -4.77 28.70
C ASP A 333 15.78 -4.79 27.19
N TRP A 334 17.02 -4.81 26.69
CA TRP A 334 17.31 -4.79 25.25
C TRP A 334 16.63 -5.94 24.53
N ASN A 335 16.76 -7.17 25.04
CA ASN A 335 16.22 -8.35 24.39
C ASN A 335 14.70 -8.26 24.21
N VAL A 336 13.99 -7.70 25.20
CA VAL A 336 12.53 -7.48 25.15
C VAL A 336 12.17 -6.42 24.12
N PHE A 337 12.92 -5.32 24.05
CA PHE A 337 12.67 -4.28 23.04
C PHE A 337 13.02 -4.74 21.64
N ARG A 338 14.14 -5.44 21.46
CA ARG A 338 14.60 -6.00 20.19
C ARG A 338 13.55 -6.90 19.56
N GLU A 339 12.95 -7.80 20.34
CA GLU A 339 11.87 -8.67 19.84
C GLU A 339 10.68 -7.86 19.31
N LYS A 340 10.22 -6.87 20.07
CA LYS A 340 9.10 -6.01 19.66
C LYS A 340 9.42 -5.15 18.43
N ILE A 341 10.64 -4.59 18.38
CA ILE A 341 11.14 -3.79 17.25
C ILE A 341 11.16 -4.65 15.98
N LEU A 342 11.71 -5.86 16.05
CA LEU A 342 11.80 -6.76 14.89
C LEU A 342 10.45 -7.36 14.50
N MET A 343 9.51 -7.51 15.44
CA MET A 343 8.12 -7.86 15.12
C MET A 343 7.40 -6.72 14.38
N ALA A 344 7.67 -5.47 14.76
CA ALA A 344 7.12 -4.29 14.10
C ALA A 344 7.76 -4.04 12.72
N ASN A 345 9.07 -4.22 12.60
CA ASN A 345 9.83 -4.11 11.35
C ASN A 345 10.97 -5.13 11.34
N PRO A 346 10.83 -6.25 10.60
CA PRO A 346 11.84 -7.30 10.53
C PRO A 346 13.22 -6.85 10.02
N PHE A 347 13.24 -5.77 9.24
CA PHE A 347 14.43 -5.19 8.63
C PHE A 347 15.04 -4.03 9.44
N TYR A 348 14.47 -3.71 10.61
CA TYR A 348 14.93 -2.57 11.40
C TYR A 348 16.39 -2.72 11.84
N LEU A 349 17.22 -1.75 11.45
CA LEU A 349 18.62 -1.70 11.82
C LEU A 349 18.79 -0.99 13.17
N THR A 350 19.49 -1.64 14.10
CA THR A 350 19.79 -1.13 15.43
C THR A 350 21.30 -0.98 15.56
N ASP A 351 21.77 0.06 16.25
CA ASP A 351 23.19 0.32 16.53
C ASP A 351 23.66 -0.25 17.89
N MET A 352 22.88 -1.16 18.48
CA MET A 352 23.30 -1.92 19.65
C MET A 352 24.44 -2.86 19.31
N GLU A 353 25.45 -2.92 20.19
CA GLU A 353 26.56 -3.86 20.10
C GLU A 353 26.06 -5.31 20.06
N ALA A 354 26.69 -6.21 19.31
CA ALA A 354 26.33 -7.62 19.31
C ALA A 354 26.90 -8.36 20.53
N LEU A 355 26.19 -9.38 21.04
CA LEU A 355 26.72 -10.29 22.07
C LEU A 355 27.32 -11.58 21.52
N THR A 356 27.07 -11.86 20.24
CA THR A 356 27.54 -13.08 19.59
C THR A 356 27.91 -12.77 18.15
N ALA A 357 28.84 -13.56 17.59
CA ALA A 357 29.20 -13.46 16.19
C ALA A 357 27.98 -13.63 15.25
N LYS A 358 26.99 -14.47 15.62
CA LYS A 358 25.72 -14.59 14.86
C LYS A 358 24.93 -13.28 14.89
N GLU A 359 24.79 -12.64 16.04
CA GLU A 359 24.07 -11.38 16.14
C GLU A 359 24.74 -10.27 15.33
N GLU A 360 26.07 -10.15 15.41
CA GLU A 360 26.85 -9.19 14.61
C GLU A 360 26.65 -9.42 13.11
N TYR A 361 26.70 -10.68 12.69
CA TYR A 361 26.39 -11.04 11.31
C TYR A 361 25.00 -10.56 10.89
N LEU A 362 23.95 -10.83 11.67
CA LEU A 362 22.58 -10.41 11.33
C LEU A 362 22.41 -8.88 11.31
N ILE A 363 23.10 -8.14 12.20
CA ILE A 363 23.14 -6.67 12.16
C ILE A 363 23.80 -6.21 10.85
N SER A 364 24.94 -6.82 10.49
CA SER A 364 25.64 -6.50 9.24
C SER A 364 24.78 -6.75 8.00
N ARG A 365 23.95 -7.81 8.01
CA ARG A 365 23.02 -8.10 6.89
C ARG A 365 21.93 -7.05 6.75
N ARG A 366 21.37 -6.55 7.87
CA ARG A 366 20.45 -5.39 7.83
C ARG A 366 21.12 -4.12 7.34
N LYS A 367 22.38 -3.89 7.73
CA LYS A 367 23.16 -2.75 7.26
C LYS A 367 23.38 -2.77 5.75
N GLN A 368 23.70 -3.95 5.19
CA GLN A 368 23.90 -4.11 3.73
C GLN A 368 22.69 -3.71 2.89
N ILE A 369 21.47 -3.79 3.43
CA ILE A 369 20.25 -3.32 2.73
C ILE A 369 20.36 -1.84 2.35
N THR A 370 21.04 -1.02 3.17
CA THR A 370 21.21 0.42 2.91
C THR A 370 22.12 0.73 1.71
N GLU A 371 22.84 -0.28 1.22
CA GLU A 371 23.79 -0.17 0.11
C GLU A 371 23.19 -0.70 -1.22
N LEU A 372 21.99 -1.30 -1.17
CA LEU A 372 21.28 -1.83 -2.34
C LEU A 372 20.54 -0.74 -3.11
N PHE A 373 20.24 -1.01 -4.38
CA PHE A 373 19.46 -0.16 -5.29
C PHE A 373 20.08 1.22 -5.54
N VAL A 374 21.40 1.33 -5.38
CA VAL A 374 22.15 2.56 -5.66
C VAL A 374 22.39 2.76 -7.17
N LYS A 375 22.56 1.66 -7.91
CA LYS A 375 22.81 1.70 -9.36
C LYS A 375 21.79 0.86 -10.11
N GLU A 376 20.99 1.50 -10.96
CA GLU A 376 19.90 0.85 -11.72
C GLU A 376 20.32 -0.42 -12.48
N LYS A 377 21.50 -0.40 -13.09
CA LYS A 377 22.07 -1.54 -13.82
C LYS A 377 22.37 -2.79 -12.95
N GLU A 378 22.36 -2.65 -11.62
CA GLU A 378 22.65 -3.71 -10.65
C GLU A 378 21.37 -4.22 -9.96
N PHE A 379 20.17 -3.69 -10.29
CA PHE A 379 18.94 -3.99 -9.56
C PHE A 379 18.57 -5.46 -9.49
N THR A 380 18.78 -6.25 -10.55
CA THR A 380 18.52 -7.70 -10.52
C THR A 380 19.37 -8.39 -9.45
N GLU A 381 20.67 -8.06 -9.38
CA GLU A 381 21.59 -8.60 -8.38
C GLU A 381 21.25 -8.09 -6.97
N ASP A 382 20.85 -6.83 -6.86
CA ASP A 382 20.39 -6.24 -5.59
C ASP A 382 19.14 -6.94 -5.06
N PHE A 383 18.17 -7.29 -5.91
CA PHE A 383 16.98 -8.04 -5.51
C PHE A 383 17.31 -9.47 -5.06
N ILE A 384 18.21 -10.17 -5.77
CA ILE A 384 18.70 -11.50 -5.35
C ILE A 384 19.40 -11.37 -3.99
N THR A 385 20.24 -10.35 -3.82
CA THR A 385 20.94 -10.07 -2.57
C THR A 385 19.97 -9.78 -1.43
N LEU A 386 18.90 -9.01 -1.68
CA LEU A 386 17.87 -8.73 -0.70
C LEU A 386 17.08 -10.00 -0.31
N ALA A 387 16.78 -10.88 -1.27
CA ALA A 387 16.14 -12.16 -0.98
C ALA A 387 17.03 -13.04 -0.09
N ASP A 388 18.33 -13.11 -0.40
CA ASP A 388 19.34 -13.81 0.39
C ASP A 388 19.52 -13.20 1.79
N ILE A 389 19.52 -11.86 1.92
CA ILE A 389 19.53 -11.19 3.23
C ILE A 389 18.29 -11.59 4.02
N SER A 390 17.11 -11.55 3.39
CA SER A 390 15.84 -11.89 4.04
C SER A 390 15.83 -13.34 4.51
N LEU A 391 16.44 -14.24 3.74
CA LEU A 391 16.65 -15.64 4.10
C LEU A 391 17.54 -15.80 5.35
N ASP A 392 18.66 -15.07 5.42
CA ASP A 392 19.57 -15.10 6.58
C ASP A 392 18.92 -14.52 7.83
N LEU A 393 18.07 -13.51 7.66
CA LEU A 393 17.29 -12.90 8.73
C LEU A 393 16.09 -13.75 9.16
N GLU A 394 15.87 -14.91 8.51
CA GLU A 394 14.78 -15.85 8.77
C GLU A 394 13.38 -15.24 8.46
N ILE A 395 13.33 -14.24 7.57
CA ILE A 395 12.10 -13.60 7.08
C ILE A 395 11.61 -14.36 5.84
N TYR A 396 11.34 -15.66 6.04
CA TYR A 396 11.15 -16.62 4.95
C TYR A 396 10.01 -16.26 3.99
N GLY A 397 8.89 -15.75 4.51
CA GLY A 397 7.81 -15.31 3.66
C GLY A 397 8.22 -14.17 2.73
N PHE A 398 8.90 -13.13 3.23
CA PHE A 398 9.40 -12.06 2.36
C PHE A 398 10.40 -12.58 1.32
N ALA A 399 11.35 -13.42 1.74
CA ALA A 399 12.33 -14.03 0.84
C ALA A 399 11.64 -14.85 -0.27
N ALA A 400 10.64 -15.67 0.06
CA ALA A 400 9.86 -16.44 -0.90
C ALA A 400 9.15 -15.55 -1.94
N HIS A 401 8.53 -14.43 -1.51
CA HIS A 401 7.92 -13.49 -2.46
C HIS A 401 8.95 -12.91 -3.43
N LEU A 402 10.13 -12.51 -2.94
CA LEU A 402 11.18 -11.98 -3.81
C LEU A 402 11.69 -13.01 -4.81
N TYR A 403 12.00 -14.23 -4.34
CA TYR A 403 12.44 -15.29 -5.24
C TYR A 403 11.38 -15.59 -6.30
N TRP A 404 10.10 -15.67 -5.92
CA TRP A 404 9.02 -15.90 -6.88
C TRP A 404 8.86 -14.76 -7.88
N MET A 405 8.87 -13.50 -7.43
CA MET A 405 8.78 -12.34 -8.32
C MET A 405 9.96 -12.25 -9.30
N LEU A 406 11.17 -12.60 -8.85
CA LEU A 406 12.34 -12.72 -9.72
C LEU A 406 12.16 -13.81 -10.78
N ILE A 407 11.70 -15.00 -10.37
CA ILE A 407 11.44 -16.14 -11.27
C ILE A 407 10.38 -15.78 -12.32
N SER A 408 9.30 -15.11 -11.91
CA SER A 408 8.17 -14.80 -12.79
C SER A 408 8.44 -13.65 -13.75
N SER A 409 9.23 -12.65 -13.32
CA SER A 409 9.31 -11.36 -14.00
C SER A 409 10.65 -11.07 -14.65
N ILE A 410 11.74 -11.72 -14.20
CA ILE A 410 13.08 -11.48 -14.73
C ILE A 410 13.55 -12.71 -15.54
N PRO A 411 14.03 -12.52 -16.79
CA PRO A 411 14.54 -13.62 -17.60
C PRO A 411 15.74 -14.31 -16.95
N LYS A 412 15.77 -15.66 -17.00
CA LYS A 412 16.88 -16.48 -16.48
C LYS A 412 18.27 -16.07 -16.98
N ALA A 413 18.37 -15.48 -18.17
CA ALA A 413 19.63 -15.00 -18.73
C ALA A 413 20.28 -13.86 -17.92
N GLU A 414 19.52 -13.15 -17.09
CA GLU A 414 20.01 -12.09 -16.20
C GLU A 414 20.63 -12.65 -14.90
N TYR A 415 20.39 -13.93 -14.58
CA TYR A 415 20.93 -14.63 -13.41
C TYR A 415 21.34 -16.07 -13.75
N PRO A 416 22.25 -16.26 -14.73
CA PRO A 416 22.52 -17.59 -15.31
C PRO A 416 23.08 -18.60 -14.31
N GLU A 417 23.85 -18.14 -13.32
CA GLU A 417 24.53 -18.98 -12.34
C GLU A 417 23.66 -19.33 -11.11
N ARG A 418 22.45 -18.77 -11.00
CA ARG A 418 21.60 -18.92 -9.79
C ARG A 418 20.31 -19.64 -10.09
N GLU A 419 20.09 -20.80 -9.49
CA GLU A 419 18.81 -21.50 -9.51
C GLU A 419 17.91 -20.98 -8.38
N LEU A 420 16.90 -20.17 -8.71
CA LEU A 420 16.06 -19.51 -7.70
C LEU A 420 14.89 -20.38 -7.19
N ILE A 421 14.40 -21.34 -7.98
CA ILE A 421 13.30 -22.23 -7.57
C ILE A 421 13.64 -22.99 -6.28
N PRO A 422 14.81 -23.63 -6.12
CA PRO A 422 15.18 -24.29 -4.86
C PRO A 422 15.15 -23.36 -3.65
N TYR A 423 15.51 -22.08 -3.80
CA TYR A 423 15.49 -21.09 -2.71
C TYR A 423 14.06 -20.69 -2.33
N PHE A 424 13.20 -20.49 -3.32
CA PHE A 424 11.77 -20.29 -3.10
C PHE A 424 11.17 -21.46 -2.31
N LEU A 425 11.39 -22.70 -2.77
CA LEU A 425 10.87 -23.90 -2.13
C LEU A 425 11.46 -24.12 -0.73
N TYR A 426 12.74 -23.79 -0.52
CA TYR A 426 13.37 -23.83 0.80
C TYR A 426 12.69 -22.87 1.78
N CYS A 427 12.28 -21.68 1.32
CA CYS A 427 11.52 -20.76 2.16
C CYS A 427 10.14 -21.34 2.52
N LEU A 428 9.44 -21.94 1.55
CA LEU A 428 8.16 -22.64 1.80
C LEU A 428 8.31 -23.78 2.81
N ASP A 429 9.43 -24.50 2.76
CA ASP A 429 9.74 -25.57 3.70
C ASP A 429 9.84 -25.06 5.15
N LYS A 430 10.48 -23.90 5.33
CA LYS A 430 10.71 -23.27 6.64
C LYS A 430 9.45 -22.68 7.26
N ILE A 431 8.52 -22.20 6.44
CA ILE A 431 7.20 -21.73 6.90
C ILE A 431 6.19 -22.88 7.05
N GLY A 432 6.55 -24.10 6.62
CA GLY A 432 5.80 -25.33 6.88
C GLY A 432 4.90 -25.83 5.74
N ASP A 433 4.98 -25.25 4.55
CA ASP A 433 4.18 -25.70 3.40
C ASP A 433 4.83 -26.87 2.65
N LYS A 434 4.59 -28.08 3.13
CA LYS A 434 5.09 -29.31 2.49
C LYS A 434 4.24 -29.75 1.28
N LYS A 435 2.99 -29.31 1.20
CA LYS A 435 2.03 -29.80 0.19
C LYS A 435 2.33 -29.19 -1.17
N LEU A 436 2.59 -27.89 -1.21
CA LEU A 436 2.86 -27.18 -2.45
C LEU A 436 4.22 -27.58 -3.06
N ILE A 437 5.23 -27.81 -2.20
CA ILE A 437 6.56 -28.29 -2.61
C ILE A 437 6.47 -29.59 -3.43
N GLY A 438 5.57 -30.51 -3.05
CA GLY A 438 5.38 -31.78 -3.74
C GLY A 438 4.89 -31.66 -5.20
N ASN A 439 4.43 -30.49 -5.63
CA ASN A 439 4.04 -30.23 -7.02
C ASN A 439 5.21 -29.85 -7.92
N PHE A 440 6.40 -29.62 -7.36
CA PHE A 440 7.60 -29.27 -8.11
C PHE A 440 8.48 -30.51 -8.34
N GLU A 441 9.01 -30.65 -9.55
CA GLU A 441 10.01 -31.68 -9.87
C GLU A 441 11.36 -31.33 -9.23
N GLY A 442 12.09 -32.33 -8.72
CA GLY A 442 13.43 -32.14 -8.15
C GLY A 442 13.74 -33.02 -6.93
N ASP A 443 15.01 -33.03 -6.52
CA ASP A 443 15.46 -33.60 -5.25
C ASP A 443 15.58 -32.49 -4.19
N HIS A 444 14.42 -32.15 -3.62
CA HIS A 444 14.29 -31.02 -2.69
C HIS A 444 15.09 -31.21 -1.40
N ASP A 445 15.21 -32.45 -0.90
CA ASP A 445 15.97 -32.73 0.34
C ASP A 445 17.47 -32.42 0.16
N THR A 446 18.04 -32.81 -0.98
CA THR A 446 19.43 -32.49 -1.32
C THR A 446 19.62 -30.99 -1.49
N ASP A 447 18.71 -30.32 -2.21
CA ASP A 447 18.77 -28.87 -2.41
C ASP A 447 18.66 -28.09 -1.11
N PHE A 448 17.73 -28.45 -0.23
CA PHE A 448 17.53 -27.79 1.05
C PHE A 448 18.73 -27.96 1.98
N THR A 449 19.35 -29.16 1.98
CA THR A 449 20.59 -29.41 2.71
C THR A 449 21.73 -28.55 2.19
N ARG A 450 21.88 -28.47 0.86
CA ARG A 450 22.90 -27.63 0.20
C ARG A 450 22.71 -26.16 0.55
N ILE A 451 21.49 -25.64 0.46
CA ILE A 451 21.18 -24.23 0.76
C ILE A 451 21.48 -23.93 2.24
N ALA A 452 21.07 -24.79 3.16
CA ALA A 452 21.32 -24.60 4.59
C ALA A 452 22.83 -24.54 4.90
N GLU A 453 23.63 -25.43 4.30
CA GLU A 453 25.09 -25.41 4.49
C GLU A 453 25.74 -24.21 3.81
N GLU A 454 25.29 -23.83 2.61
CA GLU A 454 25.76 -22.62 1.91
C GLU A 454 25.54 -21.37 2.77
N ARG A 455 24.33 -21.16 3.30
CA ARG A 455 24.02 -19.99 4.15
C ARG A 455 24.84 -19.98 5.43
N LYS A 456 25.00 -21.15 6.05
CA LYS A 456 25.83 -21.31 7.25
C LYS A 456 27.30 -20.98 6.96
N GLN A 457 27.84 -21.48 5.85
CA GLN A 457 29.24 -21.23 5.48
C GLN A 457 29.47 -19.75 5.19
N LEU A 458 28.55 -19.08 4.47
CA LEU A 458 28.62 -17.64 4.22
C LEU A 458 28.62 -16.81 5.52
N MET A 459 27.88 -17.24 6.54
CA MET A 459 27.94 -16.62 7.86
C MET A 459 29.32 -16.81 8.51
N LEU A 460 29.83 -18.05 8.55
CA LEU A 460 31.12 -18.39 9.19
C LEU A 460 32.33 -17.74 8.49
N GLU A 461 32.26 -17.55 7.18
CA GLU A 461 33.30 -16.91 6.37
C GLU A 461 33.22 -15.38 6.36
N SER A 462 32.14 -14.80 6.89
CA SER A 462 31.96 -13.36 6.95
C SER A 462 33.04 -12.71 7.83
N SER A 463 33.65 -11.63 7.34
CA SER A 463 34.69 -10.91 8.07
C SER A 463 34.20 -10.42 9.44
N VAL A 464 32.95 -9.95 9.54
CA VAL A 464 32.39 -9.48 10.81
C VAL A 464 32.20 -10.63 11.82
N TYR A 465 31.86 -11.82 11.34
CA TYR A 465 31.71 -13.02 12.18
C TYR A 465 33.07 -13.51 12.70
N GLN A 466 34.08 -13.54 11.82
CA GLN A 466 35.44 -13.94 12.18
C GLN A 466 36.08 -12.96 13.18
N MET A 467 35.96 -11.66 12.92
CA MET A 467 36.51 -10.62 13.81
C MET A 467 35.91 -10.68 15.22
N PHE A 468 34.62 -10.99 15.35
CA PHE A 468 33.96 -11.14 16.65
C PHE A 468 34.50 -12.35 17.43
N ASN A 469 34.68 -13.50 16.78
CA ASN A 469 35.21 -14.69 17.45
C ASN A 469 36.71 -14.58 17.79
N ASP A 470 37.47 -13.76 17.06
CA ASP A 470 38.88 -13.51 17.35
C ASP A 470 39.09 -12.55 18.55
N THR A 471 38.02 -11.90 19.04
CA THR A 471 38.06 -10.93 20.15
C THR A 471 37.56 -11.47 21.50
N GLU A 472 37.02 -12.70 21.54
CA GLU A 472 36.77 -13.50 22.76
C GLU A 472 37.98 -14.37 23.14
#